data_AF-A0A7W3PMZ0-F1
#
_entry.id   AF-A0A7W3PMZ0-F1
#
_cell.length_a   1.000
_cell.length_b   1.000
_cell.length_c   1.000
_cell.angle_alpha   90.00
_cell.angle_beta   90.00
_cell.angle_gamma   90.00
#
_symmetry.space_group_name_H-M   'P 1'
#
loop_
_entity.id
_entity.type
_entity.pdbx_description
1 polymer ?
#
loop_
_entity_poly.entity_id
_entity_poly.type
_entity_poly.pdbx_seq_one_letter_code
_entity_poly.pdbx_strand_id
1 'polypeptide(L)'
;MTRERKLLIAVAAVSAILVVAGALVFLQQQFLQAQNPASFGWFAYQPLANQVFFGPDTVVLSSSAVWGGVVCAVGVVGLAALLGFVLGRRGRRAAAR
;
A
#
# COMPACT_ATOMS: atom_id res chain seq x y z
N MET A 1 -18.20 -27.09 -2.20
CA MET A 1 -17.16 -26.41 -1.39
C MET A 1 -17.61 -26.34 0.06
N THR A 2 -16.82 -26.89 0.99
CA THR A 2 -17.10 -26.78 2.43
C THR A 2 -17.09 -25.31 2.87
N ARG A 3 -17.92 -24.96 3.86
CA ARG A 3 -18.09 -23.58 4.37
C ARG A 3 -16.75 -22.94 4.74
N GLU A 4 -15.85 -23.74 5.29
CA GLU A 4 -14.47 -23.39 5.62
C GLU A 4 -13.62 -22.97 4.40
N ARG A 5 -13.72 -23.68 3.29
CA ARG A 5 -12.97 -23.35 2.06
C ARG A 5 -13.46 -22.03 1.45
N LYS A 6 -14.76 -21.73 1.57
CA LYS A 6 -15.33 -20.45 1.15
C LYS A 6 -14.80 -19.29 2.00
N LEU A 7 -14.73 -19.47 3.32
CA LEU A 7 -14.18 -18.45 4.24
C LEU A 7 -12.71 -18.14 3.94
N LEU A 8 -11.88 -19.17 3.71
CA LEU A 8 -10.46 -18.96 3.37
C LEU A 8 -10.28 -18.19 2.08
N ILE A 9 -11.08 -18.49 1.05
CA ILE A 9 -11.03 -17.76 -0.23
C ILE A 9 -11.50 -16.32 -0.04
N ALA A 10 -12.56 -16.08 0.74
CA ALA A 10 -13.04 -14.74 1.03
C ALA A 10 -11.97 -13.90 1.76
N VAL A 11 -11.34 -14.46 2.80
CA VAL A 11 -10.27 -13.77 3.53
C VAL A 11 -9.06 -13.49 2.63
N ALA A 12 -8.67 -14.44 1.78
CA ALA A 12 -7.60 -14.26 0.81
C ALA A 12 -7.93 -13.14 -0.19
N ALA A 13 -9.15 -13.14 -0.74
CA ALA A 13 -9.60 -12.13 -1.69
C ALA A 13 -9.65 -10.74 -1.06
N VAL A 14 -10.22 -10.61 0.15
CA VAL A 14 -10.27 -9.33 0.89
C VAL A 14 -8.85 -8.83 1.16
N SER A 15 -7.96 -9.69 1.67
CA SER A 15 -6.58 -9.28 1.96
C SER A 15 -5.84 -8.84 0.70
N ALA A 16 -5.99 -9.56 -0.41
CA ALA A 16 -5.40 -9.18 -1.70
C ALA A 16 -5.94 -7.84 -2.21
N ILE A 17 -7.26 -7.61 -2.10
CA ILE A 17 -7.89 -6.33 -2.47
C ILE A 17 -7.32 -5.19 -1.62
N LEU A 18 -7.16 -5.39 -0.31
CA LEU A 18 -6.56 -4.38 0.57
C LEU A 18 -5.12 -4.02 0.16
N VAL A 19 -4.30 -5.02 -0.18
CA VAL A 19 -2.94 -4.78 -0.68
C VAL A 19 -2.96 -3.96 -1.96
N VAL A 20 -3.75 -4.39 -2.95
CA VAL A 20 -3.78 -3.72 -4.26
C VAL A 20 -4.34 -2.31 -4.13
N ALA A 21 -5.46 -2.13 -3.43
CA ALA A 21 -6.07 -0.82 -3.24
C ALA A 21 -5.16 0.14 -2.47
N GLY A 22 -4.56 -0.33 -1.35
CA GLY A 22 -3.62 0.47 -0.56
C GLY A 22 -2.38 0.86 -1.37
N ALA A 23 -1.81 -0.08 -2.13
CA ALA A 23 -0.67 0.18 -2.99
C ALA A 23 -0.99 1.19 -4.11
N LEU A 24 -2.16 1.09 -4.74
CA LEU A 24 -2.60 2.04 -5.77
C LEU A 24 -2.74 3.45 -5.20
N VAL A 25 -3.39 3.61 -4.04
CA VAL A 25 -3.53 4.91 -3.37
C VAL A 25 -2.17 5.49 -2.99
N PHE A 26 -1.27 4.66 -2.46
CA PHE A 26 0.08 5.08 -2.08
C PHE A 26 0.91 5.52 -3.31
N LEU A 27 0.92 4.73 -4.37
CA LEU A 27 1.74 4.97 -5.57
C LEU A 27 1.20 6.11 -6.45
N GLN A 28 -0.12 6.28 -6.51
CA GLN A 28 -0.74 7.37 -7.27
C GLN A 28 -0.21 8.74 -6.79
N GLN A 29 -0.08 8.94 -5.48
CA GLN A 29 0.40 10.22 -4.93
C GLN A 29 1.84 10.52 -5.35
N GLN A 30 2.70 9.50 -5.38
CA GLN A 30 4.09 9.66 -5.81
C GLN A 30 4.19 9.98 -7.31
N PHE A 31 3.32 9.38 -8.12
CA PHE A 31 3.28 9.65 -9.56
C PHE A 31 2.78 11.08 -9.86
N LEU A 32 1.79 11.58 -9.12
CA LEU A 32 1.27 12.94 -9.32
C LEU A 32 2.30 14.02 -8.92
N GLN A 33 3.08 13.80 -7.86
CA GLN A 33 4.13 14.74 -7.44
C GLN A 33 5.28 14.82 -8.46
N ALA A 34 5.59 13.73 -9.15
CA ALA A 34 6.64 13.70 -10.17
C ALA A 34 6.27 14.50 -11.45
N GLN A 35 4.99 14.78 -11.69
CA GLN A 35 4.52 15.46 -12.90
C GLN A 35 4.43 16.98 -12.80
N ASN A 36 4.95 17.59 -11.74
CA ASN A 36 5.02 19.05 -11.64
C ASN A 36 6.48 19.54 -11.78
N PRO A 37 7.11 19.41 -12.97
CA PRO A 37 8.39 20.07 -13.20
C PRO A 37 8.13 21.57 -13.17
N ALA A 38 8.66 22.25 -12.16
CA ALA A 38 8.61 23.70 -12.07
C ALA A 38 9.14 24.29 -13.39
N SER A 39 8.23 24.82 -14.22
CA SER A 39 8.60 25.51 -15.45
C SER A 39 9.03 26.91 -15.08
N PHE A 40 10.34 27.10 -14.94
CA PHE A 40 10.91 28.44 -14.80
C PHE A 40 10.69 29.22 -16.10
N GLY A 41 9.81 30.21 -16.06
CA GLY A 41 9.71 31.25 -17.08
C GLY A 41 10.76 32.35 -16.84
N TRP A 42 11.14 33.08 -17.88
CA TRP A 42 12.10 34.19 -17.84
C TRP A 42 11.63 35.40 -17.00
N PHE A 43 10.40 35.36 -16.49
CA PHE A 43 9.94 36.19 -15.39
C PHE A 43 9.96 35.38 -14.09
N ALA A 44 10.99 35.62 -13.28
CA ALA A 44 11.07 35.11 -11.91
C ALA A 44 10.09 35.92 -11.04
N TYR A 45 8.81 35.54 -11.05
CA TYR A 45 7.92 35.93 -9.97
C TYR A 45 8.51 35.36 -8.67
N GLN A 46 8.64 36.24 -7.68
CA GLN A 46 9.05 35.89 -6.32
C GLN A 46 8.40 34.55 -5.91
N PRO A 47 9.15 33.61 -5.30
CA PRO A 47 8.55 32.41 -4.75
C PRO A 47 7.38 32.85 -3.89
N LEU A 48 6.17 32.34 -4.15
CA LEU A 48 5.01 32.61 -3.29
C LEU A 48 5.49 32.41 -1.85
N ALA A 49 5.45 33.44 -1.02
CA ALA A 49 5.97 33.43 0.36
C ALA A 49 5.29 32.35 1.26
N ASN A 50 4.31 31.63 0.71
CA ASN A 50 3.56 30.54 1.31
C ASN A 50 3.96 29.13 0.80
N GLN A 51 5.00 28.99 -0.02
CA GLN A 51 5.49 27.69 -0.49
C GLN A 51 6.66 27.24 0.39
N VAL A 52 6.49 26.12 1.10
CA VAL A 52 7.54 25.51 1.92
C VAL A 52 8.49 24.75 1.00
N PHE A 53 9.76 25.14 0.98
CA PHE A 53 10.80 24.42 0.27
C PHE A 53 11.35 23.28 1.14
N PHE A 54 11.31 22.06 0.61
CA PHE A 54 11.92 20.89 1.22
C PHE A 54 13.30 20.64 0.57
N GLY A 55 14.29 20.20 1.36
CA GLY A 55 15.62 19.87 0.85
C GLY A 55 15.60 18.66 -0.11
N PRO A 56 16.65 18.46 -0.93
CA PRO A 56 16.65 17.48 -2.02
C PRO A 56 16.36 16.03 -1.58
N ASP A 57 16.69 15.67 -0.34
CA ASP A 57 16.47 14.31 0.19
C ASP A 57 15.24 14.19 1.11
N THR A 58 14.35 15.19 1.09
CA THR A 58 13.17 15.20 1.95
C THR A 58 12.01 14.50 1.26
N VAL A 59 11.57 13.36 1.82
CA VAL A 59 10.36 12.68 1.37
C VAL A 59 9.17 13.19 2.16
N VAL A 60 8.22 13.83 1.47
CA VAL A 60 6.98 14.33 2.07
C VAL A 60 5.84 13.40 1.70
N LEU A 61 5.24 12.75 2.70
CA LEU A 61 4.04 11.93 2.50
C LEU A 61 2.79 12.76 2.77
N SER A 62 1.83 12.72 1.85
CA SER A 62 0.48 13.23 2.10
C SER A 62 -0.26 12.32 3.08
N SER A 63 -1.24 12.86 3.81
CA SER A 63 -2.08 12.06 4.72
C SER A 63 -2.77 10.90 4.01
N SER A 64 -3.14 11.08 2.73
CA SER A 64 -3.72 10.02 1.89
C SER A 64 -2.71 8.92 1.56
N ALA A 65 -1.44 9.27 1.29
CA ALA A 65 -0.38 8.29 1.09
C ALA A 65 -0.15 7.46 2.37
N VAL A 66 -0.13 8.10 3.55
CA VAL A 66 -0.01 7.40 4.83
C VAL A 66 -1.13 6.38 4.99
N TRP A 67 -2.40 6.77 4.79
CA TRP A 67 -3.53 5.86 4.89
C TRP A 67 -3.48 4.73 3.84
N GLY A 68 -3.08 5.02 2.60
CA GLY A 68 -2.87 3.99 1.58
C GLY A 68 -1.82 2.95 2.02
N GLY A 69 -0.73 3.41 2.62
CA GLY A 69 0.31 2.56 3.20
C GLY A 69 -0.22 1.67 4.34
N VAL A 70 -1.00 2.24 5.27
CA VAL A 70 -1.61 1.47 6.37
C VAL A 70 -2.54 0.38 5.84
N VAL A 71 -3.43 0.71 4.88
CA VAL A 71 -4.34 -0.27 4.28
C VAL A 71 -3.58 -1.39 3.58
N CYS A 72 -2.51 -1.05 2.86
CA CYS A 72 -1.63 -2.03 2.22
C CYS A 72 -0.99 -2.96 3.26
N ALA A 73 -0.44 -2.40 4.34
CA ALA A 73 0.18 -3.17 5.41
C ALA A 73 -0.79 -4.16 6.07
N VAL A 74 -2.03 -3.74 6.32
CA VAL A 74 -3.09 -4.62 6.86
C VAL A 74 -3.37 -5.79 5.91
N GLY A 75 -3.46 -5.53 4.60
CA GLY A 75 -3.64 -6.58 3.60
C GLY A 75 -2.48 -7.59 3.58
N VAL A 76 -1.24 -7.12 3.69
CA VAL A 76 -0.05 -7.99 3.73
C VAL A 76 -0.05 -8.86 4.98
N VAL A 77 -0.36 -8.30 6.14
CA VAL A 77 -0.48 -9.06 7.40
C VAL A 77 -1.57 -10.13 7.28
N GLY A 78 -2.72 -9.81 6.68
CA GLY A 78 -3.78 -10.77 6.42
C GLY A 78 -3.34 -11.93 5.52
N LEU A 79 -2.59 -11.64 4.44
CA LEU A 79 -2.03 -12.67 3.57
C LEU A 79 -0.97 -13.54 4.29
N ALA A 80 -0.09 -12.93 5.08
CA ALA A 80 0.93 -13.65 5.85
C ALA A 80 0.30 -14.62 6.86
N ALA A 81 -0.73 -14.15 7.58
CA ALA A 81 -1.50 -14.99 8.50
C ALA A 81 -2.21 -16.15 7.78
N LEU A 82 -2.81 -15.89 6.63
CA LEU A 82 -3.48 -16.91 5.82
C LEU A 82 -2.47 -17.96 5.31
N LEU A 83 -1.31 -17.53 4.81
CA LEU A 83 -0.24 -18.42 4.36
C LEU A 83 0.26 -19.30 5.50
N GLY A 84 0.56 -18.71 6.66
CA GLY A 84 0.96 -19.44 7.86
C GLY A 84 -0.10 -20.48 8.29
N PHE A 85 -1.38 -20.11 8.27
CA PHE A 85 -2.47 -21.02 8.61
C PHE A 85 -2.58 -22.20 7.64
N VAL A 86 -2.53 -21.94 6.32
CA VAL A 86 -2.65 -22.97 5.29
C VAL A 86 -1.45 -23.92 5.33
N LEU A 87 -0.23 -23.39 5.47
CA LEU A 87 0.99 -24.19 5.59
C LEU A 87 0.99 -25.03 6.87
N GLY A 88 0.61 -24.45 8.02
CA GLY A 88 0.52 -25.17 9.29
C GLY A 88 -0.55 -26.28 9.31
N ARG A 89 -1.62 -26.16 8.52
CA ARG A 89 -2.60 -27.25 8.34
C ARG A 89 -2.09 -28.37 7.44
N ARG A 90 -1.30 -28.04 6.42
CA ARG A 90 -0.66 -29.04 5.55
C ARG A 90 0.38 -29.85 6.33
N GLY A 91 1.23 -29.19 7.13
CA GLY A 91 2.23 -29.86 7.98
C GLY A 91 1.62 -30.81 9.01
N ARG A 92 0.55 -30.40 9.71
CA ARG A 92 -0.14 -31.27 10.68
C ARG A 92 -0.79 -32.52 10.06
N ARG A 93 -1.23 -32.44 8.81
CA ARG A 93 -1.76 -33.61 8.08
C ARG A 93 -0.68 -34.57 7.62
N ALA A 94 0.54 -34.07 7.36
CA ALA A 94 1.68 -34.88 6.99
C ALA A 94 2.29 -35.60 8.19
N ALA A 95 2.33 -34.96 9.37
CA ALA A 95 2.84 -35.54 10.61
C ALA A 95 1.89 -36.54 11.29
N ALA A 96 0.62 -36.60 10.87
CA ALA A 96 -0.39 -37.54 11.38
C ALA A 96 -0.57 -38.78 10.49
N ARG A 97 0.26 -38.94 9.45
CA ARG A 97 0.37 -40.14 8.62
C ARG A 97 1.67 -40.86 8.96
#